data_AF-A0A1D2A6L9-F1
#
_entry.id   AF-A0A1D2A6L9-F1
#
_cell.length_a   1.000
_cell.length_b   1.000
_cell.length_c   1.000
_cell.angle_alpha   90.00
_cell.angle_beta   90.00
_cell.angle_gamma   90.00
#
_symmetry.space_group_name_H-M   'P 1'
#
loop_
_entity.id
_entity.type
_entity.pdbx_description
1 polymer ?
#
loop_
_entity_poly.entity_id
_entity_poly.type
_entity_poly.pdbx_seq_one_letter_code
_entity_poly.pdbx_strand_id
1 'polypeptide(L)'
;HASWDREPGMGGKRHAWAFSDYSACVWPDSIPGAGSVGGPGLARWFDAKNEGEGWAAALAGVREHDVISMSHFLPREELLPEKRFLFFPELPSVSGSDALQARVTALRPDIHIFGHTHFAWDATLDGTRYIQAPLCSFRERSRRLQTLRLGLKDLKSVDPATWLPALIYEFPLDATGAQRAAWRESRAGQGWSFLKGGAMPPTYTAAWSEYYRRCERDPTNTEPAPWVAKAQERRKQRAARSRAANSAATGAES
;
A
#
# COMPACT_ATOMS: atom_id res chain seq x y z
N HIS A 1 7.27 5.87 -8.86
CA HIS A 1 8.12 6.19 -10.04
C HIS A 1 9.07 5.05 -10.30
N ALA A 2 9.63 4.92 -11.50
CA ALA A 2 10.32 3.69 -11.90
C ALA A 2 11.52 3.30 -11.01
N SER A 3 12.29 4.27 -10.51
CA SER A 3 13.43 3.98 -9.60
C SER A 3 13.03 3.56 -8.17
N TRP A 4 11.74 3.61 -7.84
CA TRP A 4 11.20 3.04 -6.60
C TRP A 4 11.19 1.51 -6.63
N ASP A 5 11.24 0.91 -7.82
CA ASP A 5 11.25 -0.53 -7.95
C ASP A 5 12.69 -1.05 -7.84
N ARG A 6 13.09 -1.51 -6.65
CA ARG A 6 14.44 -2.01 -6.39
C ARG A 6 14.55 -3.54 -6.52
N GLU A 7 13.43 -4.26 -6.65
CA GLU A 7 13.44 -5.71 -6.87
C GLU A 7 13.88 -6.06 -8.31
N PRO A 8 14.56 -7.19 -8.55
CA PRO A 8 14.91 -7.64 -9.90
C PRO A 8 13.68 -7.74 -10.83
N GLY A 9 13.91 -7.57 -12.13
CA GLY A 9 12.87 -7.74 -13.12
C GLY A 9 12.49 -9.22 -13.31
N MET A 10 11.19 -9.51 -13.43
CA MET A 10 10.69 -10.87 -13.70
C MET A 10 10.35 -11.14 -15.18
N GLY A 11 11.03 -10.47 -16.12
CA GLY A 11 10.88 -10.69 -17.56
C GLY A 11 9.53 -10.29 -18.18
N GLY A 12 8.69 -9.54 -17.45
CA GLY A 12 7.42 -9.00 -17.94
C GLY A 12 7.60 -7.74 -18.80
N LYS A 13 6.74 -7.54 -19.79
CA LYS A 13 6.65 -6.25 -20.50
C LYS A 13 5.90 -5.27 -19.61
N ARG A 14 6.46 -4.06 -19.40
CA ARG A 14 5.74 -2.95 -18.75
C ARG A 14 4.43 -2.67 -19.50
N HIS A 15 3.33 -2.95 -18.83
CA HIS A 15 2.00 -2.72 -19.35
C HIS A 15 1.51 -1.35 -18.88
N ALA A 16 1.86 -0.28 -19.59
CA ALA A 16 1.39 1.08 -19.27
C ALA A 16 -0.14 1.18 -19.17
N TRP A 17 -0.88 0.35 -19.92
CA TRP A 17 -2.35 0.26 -19.86
C TRP A 17 -2.89 -0.28 -18.53
N ALA A 18 -2.07 -0.98 -17.73
CA ALA A 18 -2.50 -1.53 -16.45
C ALA A 18 -2.67 -0.44 -15.38
N PHE A 19 -2.14 0.76 -15.62
CA PHE A 19 -2.19 1.90 -14.71
C PHE A 19 -2.87 3.06 -15.41
N SER A 20 -4.15 3.27 -15.09
CA SER A 20 -4.99 4.30 -15.71
C SER A 20 -4.36 5.69 -15.63
N ASP A 21 -3.61 5.97 -14.56
CA ASP A 21 -3.00 7.27 -14.28
C ASP A 21 -2.12 7.76 -15.45
N TYR A 22 -1.39 6.87 -16.12
CA TYR A 22 -0.56 7.26 -17.27
C TYR A 22 -1.36 7.72 -18.49
N SER A 23 -2.62 7.30 -18.61
CA SER A 23 -3.54 7.74 -19.66
C SER A 23 -4.53 8.81 -19.21
N ALA A 24 -4.86 8.86 -17.92
CA ALA A 24 -5.90 9.71 -17.38
C ALA A 24 -5.36 11.01 -16.77
N CYS A 25 -4.10 11.03 -16.33
CA CYS A 25 -3.46 12.20 -15.72
C CYS A 25 -2.47 12.82 -16.71
N VAL A 26 -2.94 13.81 -17.47
CA VAL A 26 -2.10 14.64 -18.34
C VAL A 26 -1.76 15.93 -17.60
N TRP A 27 -0.46 16.20 -17.47
CA TRP A 27 0.06 17.37 -16.75
C TRP A 27 0.49 18.45 -17.75
N PRO A 28 0.26 19.75 -17.45
CA PRO A 28 0.79 20.84 -18.26
C PRO A 28 2.32 20.80 -18.31
N ASP A 29 2.91 21.19 -19.44
CA ASP A 29 4.37 21.20 -19.65
C ASP A 29 5.14 22.10 -18.66
N SER A 30 4.44 23.05 -18.02
CA SER A 30 4.99 23.90 -16.95
C SER A 30 5.28 23.14 -15.65
N ILE A 31 4.73 21.93 -15.48
CA ILE A 31 4.96 21.11 -14.30
C ILE A 31 6.25 20.30 -14.48
N PRO A 32 7.22 20.41 -13.56
CA PRO A 32 8.43 19.60 -13.58
C PRO A 32 8.13 18.09 -13.65
N GLY A 33 8.69 17.43 -14.68
CA GLY A 33 8.46 16.01 -14.92
C GLY A 33 7.20 15.68 -15.73
N ALA A 34 6.43 16.68 -16.17
CA ALA A 34 5.40 16.48 -17.20
C ALA A 34 6.01 15.81 -18.45
N GLY A 35 5.26 14.91 -19.08
CA GLY A 35 5.72 14.12 -20.23
C GLY A 35 6.76 13.02 -19.92
N SER A 36 7.38 13.01 -18.73
CA SER A 36 8.35 11.97 -18.33
C SER A 36 7.66 10.85 -17.57
N VAL A 37 6.97 9.97 -18.31
CA VAL A 37 6.27 8.80 -17.76
C VAL A 37 7.22 7.94 -16.92
N GLY A 38 6.90 7.78 -15.63
CA GLY A 38 7.69 6.99 -14.70
C GLY A 38 8.97 7.67 -14.19
N GLY A 39 9.25 8.91 -14.60
CA GLY A 39 10.36 9.71 -14.08
C GLY A 39 10.10 10.21 -12.65
N PRO A 40 11.16 10.61 -11.91
CA PRO A 40 11.03 11.08 -10.53
C PRO A 40 10.60 12.55 -10.42
N GLY A 41 10.58 13.31 -11.53
CA GLY A 41 10.31 14.75 -11.54
C GLY A 41 8.96 15.12 -10.94
N LEU A 42 7.88 14.45 -11.38
CA LEU A 42 6.53 14.69 -10.88
C LEU A 42 6.40 14.33 -9.39
N ALA A 43 7.01 13.21 -8.97
CA ALA A 43 7.01 12.79 -7.58
C ALA A 43 7.72 13.81 -6.68
N ARG A 44 8.91 14.30 -7.08
CA ARG A 44 9.62 15.35 -6.35
C ARG A 44 8.85 16.67 -6.32
N TRP A 45 8.19 17.03 -7.41
CA TRP A 45 7.40 18.25 -7.47
C TRP A 45 6.21 18.21 -6.50
N PHE A 46 5.47 17.11 -6.44
CA PHE A 46 4.39 16.93 -5.47
C PHE A 46 4.91 16.86 -4.03
N ASP A 47 6.01 16.14 -3.81
CA ASP A 47 6.63 16.05 -2.49
C ASP A 47 7.03 17.43 -1.96
N ALA A 48 7.62 18.27 -2.80
CA ALA A 48 8.02 19.64 -2.47
C ALA A 48 6.84 20.56 -2.09
N LYS A 49 5.59 20.20 -2.41
CA LYS A 49 4.40 20.94 -1.96
C LYS A 49 4.15 20.80 -0.46
N ASN A 50 4.75 19.80 0.18
CA ASN A 50 4.68 19.64 1.63
C ASN A 50 5.70 20.50 2.36
N GLU A 51 6.64 21.16 1.66
CA GLU A 51 7.62 22.05 2.30
C GLU A 51 6.96 23.32 2.85
N GLY A 52 7.54 23.87 3.92
CA GLY A 52 7.10 25.12 4.55
C GLY A 52 6.89 25.00 6.06
N GLU A 53 6.16 25.97 6.62
CA GLU A 53 5.95 26.09 8.07
C GLU A 53 5.26 24.86 8.68
N GLY A 54 4.28 24.27 7.99
CA GLY A 54 3.58 23.07 8.46
C GLY A 54 4.52 21.87 8.62
N TRP A 55 5.48 21.69 7.71
CA TRP A 55 6.48 20.64 7.79
C TRP A 55 7.50 20.87 8.90
N ALA A 56 8.00 22.11 9.02
CA ALA A 56 8.92 22.48 10.11
C ALA A 56 8.26 22.30 11.49
N ALA A 57 6.99 22.70 11.63
CA ALA A 57 6.21 22.50 12.84
C ALA A 57 5.99 21.02 13.15
N ALA A 58 5.67 20.20 12.13
CA ALA A 58 5.54 18.76 12.32
C ALA A 58 6.83 18.13 12.84
N LEU A 59 7.99 18.47 12.25
CA LEU A 59 9.31 17.99 12.69
C LEU A 59 9.67 18.44 14.10
N ALA A 60 9.34 19.68 14.48
CA ALA A 60 9.57 20.16 15.84
C ALA A 60 8.64 19.46 16.86
N GLY A 61 7.40 19.16 16.45
CA GLY A 61 6.36 18.59 17.30
C GLY A 61 6.46 17.08 17.55
N VAL A 62 7.26 16.33 16.79
CA VAL A 62 7.35 14.84 16.92
C VAL A 62 7.68 14.36 18.33
N ARG A 63 8.40 15.17 19.12
CA ARG A 63 8.80 14.85 20.49
C ARG A 63 7.70 15.10 21.52
N GLU A 64 6.78 16.03 21.22
CA GLU A 64 5.77 16.52 22.17
C GLU A 64 4.36 16.02 21.83
N HIS A 65 4.12 15.62 20.59
CA HIS A 65 2.80 15.25 20.08
C HIS A 65 2.79 13.85 19.49
N ASP A 66 1.61 13.25 19.46
CA ASP A 66 1.36 12.04 18.70
C ASP A 66 1.25 12.43 17.22
N VAL A 67 2.06 11.79 16.36
CA VAL A 67 2.15 12.15 14.95
C VAL A 67 1.54 11.06 14.10
N ILE A 68 0.44 11.43 13.45
CA ILE A 68 -0.21 10.63 12.41
C ILE A 68 0.03 11.33 11.09
N SER A 69 0.64 10.62 10.15
CA SER A 69 0.87 11.10 8.79
C SER A 69 0.15 10.20 7.79
N MET A 70 -0.06 10.70 6.58
CA MET A 70 -0.73 9.95 5.53
C MET A 70 -0.13 10.23 4.17
N SER A 71 -0.20 9.24 3.29
CA SER A 71 0.09 9.40 1.87
C SER A 71 -0.81 8.47 1.06
N HIS A 72 -1.00 8.75 -0.23
CA HIS A 72 -1.73 7.80 -1.08
C HIS A 72 -0.84 6.62 -1.47
N PHE A 73 0.41 6.88 -1.83
CA PHE A 73 1.39 5.91 -2.29
C PHE A 73 2.13 5.25 -1.12
N LEU A 74 2.90 4.20 -1.39
CA LEU A 74 3.65 3.47 -0.37
C LEU A 74 4.87 4.28 0.06
N PRO A 75 5.07 4.49 1.37
CA PRO A 75 6.26 5.16 1.88
C PRO A 75 7.48 4.23 1.95
N ARG A 76 7.29 2.93 1.79
CA ARG A 76 8.31 1.88 1.95
C ARG A 76 8.01 0.69 1.04
N GLU A 77 9.04 0.12 0.42
CA GLU A 77 8.89 -1.06 -0.46
C GLU A 77 8.52 -2.31 0.33
N GLU A 78 8.93 -2.39 1.59
CA GLU A 78 8.62 -3.50 2.50
C GLU A 78 7.12 -3.65 2.76
N LEU A 79 6.33 -2.62 2.46
CA LEU A 79 4.86 -2.60 2.57
C LEU A 79 4.16 -3.08 1.29
N LEU A 80 4.90 -3.61 0.33
CA LEU A 80 4.38 -4.27 -0.87
C LEU A 80 4.82 -5.75 -0.87
N PRO A 81 3.96 -6.72 -1.23
CA PRO A 81 4.40 -8.09 -1.44
C PRO A 81 5.46 -8.18 -2.55
N GLU A 82 6.44 -9.06 -2.39
CA GLU A 82 7.48 -9.31 -3.39
C GLU A 82 6.87 -9.61 -4.77
N LYS A 83 7.54 -9.18 -5.85
CA LYS A 83 7.09 -9.33 -7.23
C LYS A 83 6.64 -10.74 -7.56
N ARG A 84 7.35 -11.76 -7.07
CA ARG A 84 7.02 -13.18 -7.27
C ARG A 84 5.60 -13.57 -6.83
N PHE A 85 4.99 -12.79 -5.94
CA PHE A 85 3.62 -12.99 -5.47
C PHE A 85 2.57 -12.22 -6.27
N LEU A 86 2.99 -11.28 -7.13
CA LEU A 86 2.11 -10.36 -7.84
C LEU A 86 1.72 -10.88 -9.23
N PHE A 87 0.45 -10.71 -9.59
CA PHE A 87 -0.01 -10.95 -10.97
C PHE A 87 0.47 -9.90 -11.97
N PHE A 88 0.92 -8.74 -11.45
CA PHE A 88 1.47 -7.58 -12.16
C PHE A 88 2.79 -7.20 -11.48
N PRO A 89 3.92 -7.77 -11.91
CA PRO A 89 5.22 -7.55 -11.25
C PRO A 89 5.76 -6.12 -11.43
N GLU A 90 5.14 -5.30 -12.26
CA GLU A 90 5.50 -3.90 -12.46
C GLU A 90 4.84 -2.95 -11.45
N LEU A 91 3.91 -3.44 -10.62
CA LEU A 91 3.23 -2.66 -9.59
C LEU A 91 4.20 -1.85 -8.70
N PRO A 92 5.35 -2.39 -8.23
CA PRO A 92 6.29 -1.60 -7.44
C PRO A 92 6.69 -0.29 -8.14
N SER A 93 6.94 -0.30 -9.45
CA SER A 93 7.40 0.89 -10.19
C SER A 93 6.42 2.08 -10.20
N VAL A 94 5.15 1.84 -9.85
CA VAL A 94 4.12 2.88 -9.73
C VAL A 94 3.65 3.11 -8.30
N SER A 95 4.15 2.34 -7.33
CA SER A 95 3.56 2.28 -6.00
C SER A 95 4.11 3.28 -5.00
N GLY A 96 5.27 3.90 -5.25
CA GLY A 96 5.92 4.78 -4.27
C GLY A 96 6.96 5.73 -4.88
N SER A 97 7.70 6.41 -4.02
CA SER A 97 8.80 7.29 -4.41
C SER A 97 9.87 7.47 -3.35
N ASP A 98 11.12 7.68 -3.79
CA ASP A 98 12.27 7.91 -2.91
C ASP A 98 12.07 9.18 -2.05
N ALA A 99 11.46 10.22 -2.64
CA ALA A 99 11.16 11.47 -1.93
C ALA A 99 10.15 11.26 -0.79
N LEU A 100 9.07 10.51 -1.05
CA LEU A 100 8.10 10.14 -0.02
C LEU A 100 8.74 9.30 1.10
N GLN A 101 9.56 8.31 0.74
CA GLN A 101 10.28 7.50 1.74
C GLN A 101 11.16 8.39 2.61
N ALA A 102 11.98 9.24 2.00
CA ALA A 102 12.86 10.16 2.74
C ALA A 102 12.07 11.05 3.70
N ARG A 103 10.91 11.58 3.26
CA ARG A 103 10.05 12.41 4.11
C ARG A 103 9.49 11.64 5.30
N VAL A 104 8.91 10.46 5.07
CA VAL A 104 8.33 9.66 6.17
C VAL A 104 9.42 9.17 7.12
N THR A 105 10.59 8.79 6.61
CA THR A 105 11.77 8.45 7.41
C THR A 105 12.27 9.63 8.24
N ALA A 106 12.27 10.85 7.70
CA ALA A 106 12.65 12.05 8.45
C ALA A 106 11.63 12.37 9.56
N LEU A 107 10.34 12.23 9.27
CA LEU A 107 9.27 12.50 10.24
C LEU A 107 9.22 11.48 11.37
N ARG A 108 9.50 10.19 11.09
CA ARG A 108 9.31 9.06 12.02
C ARG A 108 7.98 9.15 12.80
N PRO A 109 6.85 9.21 12.08
CA PRO A 109 5.54 9.36 12.73
C PRO A 109 5.23 8.14 13.60
N ASP A 110 4.40 8.29 14.62
CA ASP A 110 3.90 7.16 15.39
C ASP A 110 3.04 6.24 14.50
N ILE A 111 2.26 6.85 13.60
CA ILE A 111 1.42 6.15 12.63
C ILE A 111 1.56 6.77 11.23
N HIS A 112 1.70 5.91 10.21
CA HIS A 112 1.59 6.32 8.81
C HIS A 112 0.49 5.53 8.10
N ILE A 113 -0.51 6.25 7.58
CA ILE A 113 -1.63 5.67 6.83
C ILE A 113 -1.33 5.77 5.33
N PHE A 114 -1.44 4.67 4.60
CA PHE A 114 -1.13 4.63 3.17
C PHE A 114 -2.15 3.83 2.34
N GLY A 115 -2.02 3.86 1.01
CA GLY A 115 -2.99 3.28 0.09
C GLY A 115 -2.41 2.80 -1.24
N HIS A 116 -3.14 3.07 -2.33
CA HIS A 116 -2.76 2.78 -3.72
C HIS A 116 -2.76 1.30 -4.13
N THR A 117 -2.10 0.40 -3.39
CA THR A 117 -1.81 -0.96 -3.90
C THR A 117 -2.91 -2.00 -3.68
N HIS A 118 -3.95 -1.64 -2.91
CA HIS A 118 -5.06 -2.54 -2.58
C HIS A 118 -4.59 -3.86 -1.94
N PHE A 119 -3.64 -3.76 -1.02
CA PHE A 119 -3.27 -4.82 -0.08
C PHE A 119 -3.50 -4.33 1.35
N ALA A 120 -4.29 -5.05 2.14
CA ALA A 120 -4.38 -4.71 3.55
C ALA A 120 -3.02 -4.92 4.24
N TRP A 121 -2.62 -3.94 5.04
CA TRP A 121 -1.39 -3.96 5.81
C TRP A 121 -1.60 -3.34 7.18
N ASP A 122 -1.00 -3.98 8.18
CA ASP A 122 -0.71 -3.43 9.49
C ASP A 122 0.63 -4.01 9.96
N ALA A 123 1.66 -3.17 10.02
CA ALA A 123 3.00 -3.56 10.44
C ALA A 123 3.72 -2.40 11.09
N THR A 124 4.65 -2.70 12.01
CA THR A 124 5.54 -1.70 12.60
C THR A 124 6.93 -1.90 12.03
N LEU A 125 7.48 -0.85 11.40
CA LEU A 125 8.83 -0.85 10.84
C LEU A 125 9.55 0.39 11.38
N ASP A 126 10.74 0.19 11.97
CA ASP A 126 11.57 1.27 12.55
C ASP A 126 10.83 2.20 13.52
N GLY A 127 9.90 1.63 14.30
CA GLY A 127 9.11 2.35 15.31
C GLY A 127 7.85 3.04 14.78
N THR A 128 7.67 3.16 13.47
CA THR A 128 6.43 3.68 12.86
C THR A 128 5.46 2.54 12.58
N ARG A 129 4.19 2.69 12.98
CA ARG A 129 3.12 1.76 12.57
C ARG A 129 2.52 2.19 11.23
N TYR A 130 2.61 1.32 10.24
CA TYR A 130 2.08 1.51 8.90
C TYR A 130 0.76 0.76 8.73
N ILE A 131 -0.29 1.47 8.34
CA ILE A 131 -1.61 0.86 8.12
C ILE A 131 -2.15 1.22 6.73
N GLN A 132 -2.57 0.20 5.99
CA GLN A 132 -3.35 0.32 4.78
C GLN A 132 -4.66 -0.45 4.93
N ALA A 133 -5.78 0.29 4.90
CA ALA A 133 -7.14 -0.22 5.01
C ALA A 133 -7.89 0.00 3.68
N PRO A 134 -7.62 -0.79 2.63
CA PRO A 134 -8.02 -0.42 1.27
C PRO A 134 -9.50 -0.71 1.02
N LEU A 135 -10.33 0.30 0.74
CA LEU A 135 -11.76 0.12 0.48
C LEU A 135 -12.04 -0.78 -0.75
N CYS A 136 -11.27 -0.59 -1.82
CA CYS A 136 -11.37 -1.30 -3.11
C CYS A 136 -12.74 -1.21 -3.82
N SER A 137 -12.80 -1.65 -5.06
CA SER A 137 -14.08 -1.81 -5.79
C SER A 137 -14.84 -3.07 -5.34
N PHE A 138 -16.15 -3.12 -5.60
CA PHE A 138 -16.95 -4.33 -5.38
C PHE A 138 -16.35 -5.55 -6.08
N ARG A 139 -15.90 -5.40 -7.32
CA ARG A 139 -15.32 -6.50 -8.11
C ARG A 139 -14.06 -7.07 -7.47
N GLU A 140 -13.23 -6.23 -6.87
CA GLU A 140 -12.03 -6.67 -6.16
C GLU A 140 -12.40 -7.39 -4.85
N ARG A 141 -13.34 -6.82 -4.10
CA ARG A 141 -13.91 -7.45 -2.88
C ARG A 141 -14.41 -8.86 -3.17
N SER A 142 -15.16 -9.07 -4.25
CA SER A 142 -15.70 -10.39 -4.59
C SER A 142 -14.65 -11.41 -5.05
N ARG A 143 -13.44 -10.99 -5.43
CA ARG A 143 -12.43 -11.86 -6.06
C ARG A 143 -11.23 -12.18 -5.17
N ARG A 144 -10.85 -11.27 -4.30
CA ARG A 144 -9.58 -11.35 -3.55
C ARG A 144 -9.66 -10.80 -2.14
N LEU A 145 -10.85 -10.88 -1.52
CA LEU A 145 -11.17 -10.37 -0.18
C LEU A 145 -10.08 -10.65 0.87
N GLN A 146 -9.50 -11.85 0.84
CA GLN A 146 -8.45 -12.28 1.79
C GLN A 146 -7.24 -11.33 1.83
N THR A 147 -6.88 -10.72 0.70
CA THR A 147 -5.74 -9.80 0.60
C THR A 147 -6.09 -8.34 0.85
N LEU A 148 -7.39 -8.00 0.91
CA LEU A 148 -7.89 -6.63 1.02
C LEU A 148 -8.32 -6.27 2.44
N ARG A 149 -8.46 -7.27 3.31
CA ARG A 149 -9.14 -7.11 4.60
C ARG A 149 -8.16 -6.88 5.74
N LEU A 150 -8.47 -5.88 6.57
CA LEU A 150 -8.00 -5.74 7.95
C LEU A 150 -9.03 -6.36 8.90
N GLY A 151 -8.57 -6.96 10.00
CA GLY A 151 -9.48 -7.42 11.05
C GLY A 151 -8.76 -7.68 12.37
N LEU A 152 -9.40 -7.40 13.50
CA LEU A 152 -8.83 -7.71 14.81
C LEU A 152 -8.90 -9.22 15.12
N LYS A 153 -9.84 -9.95 14.50
CA LYS A 153 -10.03 -11.40 14.64
C LYS A 153 -10.55 -12.02 13.32
N ASP A 154 -10.00 -13.18 12.98
CA ASP A 154 -10.32 -14.10 11.87
C ASP A 154 -10.62 -13.50 10.48
N LEU A 155 -9.77 -13.83 9.50
CA LEU A 155 -9.90 -13.43 8.10
C LEU A 155 -10.92 -14.28 7.30
N LYS A 156 -11.45 -15.37 7.85
CA LYS A 156 -12.14 -16.42 7.06
C LYS A 156 -13.60 -16.16 6.67
N SER A 157 -14.36 -15.32 7.36
CA SER A 157 -15.77 -15.06 6.98
C SER A 157 -16.28 -13.71 7.46
N VAL A 158 -16.37 -12.72 6.57
CA VAL A 158 -17.08 -11.46 6.82
C VAL A 158 -17.81 -11.03 5.55
N ASP A 159 -19.07 -10.63 5.72
CA ASP A 159 -19.88 -9.99 4.69
C ASP A 159 -19.24 -8.65 4.29
N PRO A 160 -18.87 -8.44 3.01
CA PRO A 160 -18.35 -7.16 2.52
C PRO A 160 -19.23 -5.94 2.83
N ALA A 161 -20.53 -6.11 3.07
CA ALA A 161 -21.43 -5.04 3.49
C ALA A 161 -21.19 -4.55 4.93
N THR A 162 -20.49 -5.33 5.76
CA THR A 162 -20.14 -4.98 7.15
C THR A 162 -18.74 -4.36 7.28
N TRP A 163 -18.17 -3.90 6.17
CA TRP A 163 -16.84 -3.28 6.16
C TRP A 163 -16.88 -1.90 6.83
N LEU A 164 -16.62 -1.89 8.13
CA LEU A 164 -16.52 -0.67 8.92
C LEU A 164 -15.17 0.03 8.69
N PRO A 165 -15.10 1.35 8.85
CA PRO A 165 -13.82 2.06 8.96
C PRO A 165 -12.93 1.43 10.03
N ALA A 166 -11.63 1.34 9.75
CA ALA A 166 -10.66 0.89 10.75
C ALA A 166 -10.40 2.02 11.74
N LEU A 167 -10.49 1.71 13.05
CA LEU A 167 -10.00 2.62 14.08
C LEU A 167 -8.48 2.62 14.04
N ILE A 168 -7.86 3.80 13.99
CA ILE A 168 -6.39 3.91 13.88
C ILE A 168 -5.79 4.55 15.13
N TYR A 169 -6.51 5.50 15.71
CA TYR A 169 -6.10 6.26 16.88
C TYR A 169 -7.33 6.70 17.65
N GLU A 170 -7.26 6.63 18.98
CA GLU A 170 -8.29 7.15 19.87
C GLU A 170 -7.64 8.11 20.86
N PHE A 171 -8.29 9.25 21.05
CA PHE A 171 -7.98 10.20 22.12
C PHE A 171 -9.29 10.68 22.74
N PRO A 172 -9.46 10.58 24.07
CA PRO A 172 -10.66 11.05 24.75
C PRO A 172 -10.64 12.58 24.84
N LEU A 173 -11.08 13.24 23.77
CA LEU A 173 -11.23 14.69 23.72
C LEU A 173 -12.16 15.13 24.88
N ASP A 174 -11.81 16.23 25.54
CA ASP A 174 -12.56 16.85 26.64
C ASP A 174 -12.64 16.07 27.97
N ALA A 175 -11.97 14.92 28.08
CA ALA A 175 -11.88 14.20 29.35
C ALA A 175 -11.06 14.99 30.41
N THR A 176 -11.46 14.95 31.67
CA THR A 176 -10.64 15.39 32.80
C THR A 176 -9.43 14.47 33.00
N GLY A 177 -8.47 14.87 33.85
CA GLY A 177 -7.34 14.01 34.21
C GLY A 177 -7.75 12.63 34.74
N ALA A 178 -8.76 12.59 35.62
CA ALA A 178 -9.30 11.35 36.17
C ALA A 178 -9.99 10.48 35.10
N GLN A 179 -10.78 11.08 34.22
CA GLN A 179 -11.43 10.37 33.11
C GLN A 179 -10.41 9.81 32.12
N ARG A 180 -9.32 10.55 31.82
CA ARG A 180 -8.22 10.05 30.98
C ARG A 180 -7.50 8.87 31.62
N ALA A 181 -7.24 8.91 32.93
CA ALA A 181 -6.66 7.79 33.66
C ALA A 181 -7.54 6.54 33.59
N ALA A 182 -8.85 6.68 33.86
CA ALA A 182 -9.80 5.58 33.76
C ALA A 182 -9.91 5.02 32.32
N TRP A 183 -9.93 5.89 31.30
CA TRP A 183 -9.90 5.46 29.90
C TRP A 183 -8.64 4.66 29.60
N ARG A 184 -7.45 5.14 30.00
CA ARG A 184 -6.18 4.41 29.81
C ARG A 184 -6.21 3.03 30.48
N GLU A 185 -6.66 2.95 31.73
CA GLU A 185 -6.79 1.68 32.44
C GLU A 185 -7.73 0.70 31.70
N SER A 186 -8.88 1.19 31.23
CA SER A 186 -9.84 0.37 30.48
C SER A 186 -9.27 -0.19 29.18
N ARG A 187 -8.38 0.55 28.51
CA ARG A 187 -7.74 0.18 27.24
C ARG A 187 -6.51 -0.70 27.44
N ALA A 188 -5.80 -0.57 28.55
CA ALA A 188 -4.60 -1.38 28.85
C ALA A 188 -4.90 -2.89 28.86
N GLY A 189 -6.05 -3.29 29.42
CA GLY A 189 -6.51 -4.70 29.40
C GLY A 189 -6.93 -5.23 28.04
N GLN A 190 -7.01 -4.37 27.01
CA GLN A 190 -7.48 -4.72 25.67
C GLN A 190 -6.34 -4.81 24.63
N GLY A 191 -5.08 -4.68 25.05
CA GLY A 191 -3.91 -4.77 24.15
C GLY A 191 -3.65 -3.50 23.34
N TRP A 192 -4.16 -2.35 23.79
CA TRP A 192 -3.90 -1.06 23.17
C TRP A 192 -2.48 -0.58 23.44
N SER A 193 -1.91 0.14 22.49
CA SER A 193 -0.58 0.74 22.60
C SER A 193 -0.71 2.24 22.85
N PHE A 194 -0.22 2.73 23.97
CA PHE A 194 -0.34 4.14 24.33
C PHE A 194 0.75 4.99 23.70
N LEU A 195 0.34 6.15 23.20
CA LEU A 195 1.22 7.23 22.79
C LEU A 195 1.22 8.33 23.87
N LYS A 196 1.76 9.50 23.54
CA LYS A 196 1.90 10.64 24.47
C LYS A 196 0.53 11.14 24.91
N GLY A 197 -0.36 11.39 23.96
CA GLY A 197 -1.73 11.85 24.20
C GLY A 197 -2.73 10.69 24.22
N GLY A 198 -2.83 10.00 23.09
CA GLY A 198 -3.82 8.97 22.82
C GLY A 198 -3.27 7.56 22.81
N ALA A 199 -3.95 6.69 22.07
CA ALA A 199 -3.59 5.29 21.96
C ALA A 199 -3.95 4.73 20.58
N MET A 200 -3.14 3.78 20.15
CA MET A 200 -3.42 2.94 18.99
C MET A 200 -4.18 1.68 19.43
N PRO A 201 -5.16 1.22 18.65
CA PRO A 201 -5.82 -0.05 18.92
C PRO A 201 -4.84 -1.21 18.73
N PRO A 202 -5.19 -2.44 19.13
CA PRO A 202 -4.36 -3.61 18.85
C PRO A 202 -4.01 -3.75 17.37
N THR A 203 -2.92 -4.45 17.06
CA THR A 203 -2.51 -4.75 15.69
C THR A 203 -3.61 -5.50 14.94
N TYR A 204 -4.00 -4.98 13.78
CA TYR A 204 -4.91 -5.67 12.88
C TYR A 204 -4.21 -6.85 12.21
N THR A 205 -4.95 -7.94 12.03
CA THR A 205 -4.55 -9.02 11.13
C THR A 205 -4.77 -8.60 9.69
N ALA A 206 -3.79 -8.91 8.84
CA ALA A 206 -3.84 -8.76 7.40
C ALA A 206 -3.03 -9.91 6.78
N ALA A 207 -3.45 -10.45 5.64
CA ALA A 207 -2.82 -11.64 5.07
C ALA A 207 -1.30 -11.46 4.84
N TRP A 208 -0.88 -10.32 4.29
CA TRP A 208 0.54 -10.04 4.04
C TRP A 208 1.31 -9.71 5.31
N SER A 209 0.71 -8.98 6.26
CA SER A 209 1.30 -8.75 7.57
C SER A 209 1.56 -10.06 8.34
N GLU A 210 0.61 -11.00 8.29
CA GLU A 210 0.76 -12.33 8.93
C GLU A 210 1.84 -13.16 8.24
N TYR A 211 1.86 -13.12 6.90
CA TYR A 211 2.88 -13.81 6.11
C TYR A 211 4.28 -13.32 6.47
N TYR A 212 4.52 -12.01 6.40
CA TYR A 212 5.84 -11.43 6.64
C TYR A 212 6.28 -11.41 8.11
N ARG A 213 5.37 -11.71 9.05
CA ARG A 213 5.74 -12.01 10.44
C ARG A 213 6.39 -13.37 10.62
N ARG A 214 6.18 -14.30 9.68
CA ARG A 214 6.64 -15.70 9.76
C ARG A 214 7.64 -16.06 8.67
N CYS A 215 7.64 -15.29 7.59
CA CYS A 215 8.47 -15.50 6.42
C CYS A 215 9.31 -14.25 6.20
N GLU A 216 10.62 -14.41 6.19
CA GLU A 216 11.54 -13.35 5.80
C GLU A 216 11.31 -12.99 4.33
N ARG A 217 11.46 -11.70 4.01
CA ARG A 217 11.39 -11.23 2.63
C ARG A 217 12.62 -11.72 1.87
N ASP A 218 12.44 -12.18 0.64
CA ASP A 218 13.54 -12.48 -0.28
C ASP A 218 13.26 -11.81 -1.64
N PRO A 219 13.45 -10.48 -1.74
CA PRO A 219 13.20 -9.75 -2.98
C PRO A 219 14.11 -10.19 -4.14
N THR A 220 15.18 -10.94 -3.88
CA THR A 220 16.06 -11.46 -4.94
C THR A 220 15.48 -12.70 -5.63
N ASN A 221 14.52 -13.37 -4.98
CA ASN A 221 13.84 -14.52 -5.54
C ASN A 221 12.86 -14.11 -6.65
N THR A 222 13.18 -14.53 -7.87
CA THR A 222 12.38 -14.27 -9.06
C THR A 222 11.54 -15.47 -9.51
N GLU A 223 11.52 -16.55 -8.72
CA GLU A 223 10.66 -17.71 -8.99
C GLU A 223 9.20 -17.36 -8.66
N PRO A 224 8.30 -17.35 -9.66
CA PRO A 224 6.92 -16.96 -9.44
C PRO A 224 6.22 -17.95 -8.52
N ALA A 225 5.47 -17.45 -7.55
CA ALA A 225 4.69 -18.31 -6.67
C ALA A 225 3.67 -19.16 -7.46
N PRO A 226 3.26 -20.33 -6.93
CA PRO A 226 2.46 -21.29 -7.69
C PRO A 226 1.19 -20.71 -8.33
N TRP A 227 0.51 -19.78 -7.64
CA TRP A 227 -0.67 -19.11 -8.19
C TRP A 227 -0.35 -18.14 -9.33
N VAL A 228 0.80 -17.47 -9.27
CA VAL A 228 1.29 -16.58 -10.34
C VAL A 228 1.69 -17.41 -11.56
N ALA A 229 2.49 -18.47 -11.36
CA ALA A 229 2.90 -19.38 -12.41
C ALA A 229 1.69 -19.99 -13.15
N LYS A 230 0.70 -20.48 -12.39
CA LYS A 230 -0.55 -21.02 -12.94
C LYS A 230 -1.34 -19.97 -13.74
N ALA A 231 -1.37 -18.72 -13.29
CA ALA A 231 -2.07 -17.64 -14.01
C ALA A 231 -1.33 -17.26 -15.31
N GLN A 232 0.00 -17.21 -15.28
CA GLN A 232 0.83 -16.99 -16.48
C GLN A 232 0.61 -18.09 -17.52
N GLU A 233 0.58 -19.35 -17.10
CA GLU A 233 0.32 -20.48 -17.99
C GLU A 233 -1.08 -20.39 -18.64
N ARG A 234 -2.12 -20.09 -17.85
CA ARG A 234 -3.46 -19.85 -18.38
C ARG A 234 -3.52 -18.70 -19.38
N ARG A 235 -2.75 -17.63 -19.18
CA ARG A 235 -2.66 -16.50 -20.12
C ARG A 235 -2.00 -16.93 -21.43
N LYS A 236 -0.90 -17.70 -21.37
CA LYS A 236 -0.22 -18.27 -22.56
C LYS A 236 -1.16 -19.14 -23.39
N GLN A 237 -1.88 -20.05 -22.73
CA GLN A 237 -2.86 -20.93 -23.40
C GLN A 237 -3.99 -20.14 -24.07
N ARG A 238 -4.52 -19.10 -23.43
CA ARG A 238 -5.54 -18.22 -24.03
C ARG A 238 -5.02 -17.45 -25.24
N ALA A 239 -3.81 -16.91 -25.15
CA ALA A 239 -3.19 -16.20 -26.27
C ALA A 239 -2.93 -17.13 -27.47
N ALA A 240 -2.48 -18.37 -27.23
CA ALA A 240 -2.30 -19.37 -28.28
C ALA A 240 -3.63 -19.72 -28.97
N ARG A 241 -4.71 -19.95 -28.19
CA ARG A 241 -6.05 -20.21 -28.74
C ARG A 241 -6.57 -19.04 -29.57
N SER A 242 -6.39 -17.81 -29.11
CA SER A 242 -6.83 -16.61 -29.85
C SER A 242 -6.04 -16.44 -31.16
N ARG A 243 -4.73 -16.70 -31.16
CA ARG A 243 -3.92 -16.68 -32.39
C ARG A 243 -4.36 -17.75 -33.38
N ALA A 244 -4.60 -18.98 -32.90
CA ALA A 244 -5.09 -20.07 -33.74
C ALA A 244 -6.48 -19.77 -34.35
N ALA A 245 -7.38 -19.17 -33.57
CA ALA A 245 -8.69 -18.74 -34.07
C ALA A 245 -8.56 -17.65 -35.15
N ASN A 246 -7.69 -16.66 -34.95
CA ASN A 246 -7.46 -15.60 -35.93
C ASN A 246 -6.79 -16.11 -37.21
N SER A 247 -5.85 -17.06 -37.12
CA SER A 247 -5.24 -17.68 -38.31
C SER A 247 -6.24 -18.53 -39.10
N ALA A 248 -7.15 -19.23 -38.41
CA ALA A 248 -8.21 -20.00 -39.06
C ALA A 248 -9.23 -19.09 -39.76
N ALA A 249 -9.57 -17.94 -39.18
CA ALA A 249 -10.47 -16.98 -39.80
C ALA A 249 -9.86 -16.31 -41.04
N THR A 250 -8.57 -15.93 -40.98
CA THR A 250 -7.87 -15.28 -42.10
C THR A 250 -7.52 -16.24 -43.24
N GLY A 251 -7.32 -17.53 -42.97
CA GLY A 251 -7.11 -18.56 -44.00
C GLY A 251 -8.39 -19.08 -44.67
N ALA A 252 -9.57 -18.70 -44.19
CA ALA A 252 -10.85 -19.04 -44.81
C ALA A 252 -11.37 -17.97 -45.79
N GLU A 253 -10.72 -16.80 -45.84
CA GLU A 253 -11.03 -15.68 -46.73
C GLU A 253 -10.10 -15.60 -47.96
N SER A 254 -9.20 -16.58 -48.15
CA SER A 254 -8.31 -16.73 -49.32
C SER A 254 -8.68 -17.93 -50.18
#